data_AF-A0A6B3E868-F1
#
_entry.id   AF-A0A6B3E868-F1
#
_cell.length_a   1.000
_cell.length_b   1.000
_cell.length_c   1.000
_cell.angle_alpha   90.00
_cell.angle_beta   90.00
_cell.angle_gamma   90.00
#
_symmetry.space_group_name_H-M   'P 1'
#
loop_
_entity.id
_entity.type
_entity.pdbx_description
1 polymer ?
#
loop_
_entity_poly.entity_id
_entity_poly.type
_entity_poly.pdbx_seq_one_letter_code
_entity_poly.pdbx_strand_id
1 'polypeptide(L)'
;AIEALLRAGRPAEARAVWDRLDAATRARGRFRLIEAELLLAEGHAERARAVLAEDFEVADLREGDERLGQVWRRSGGGELPARYDFRMRPDPS
;
A
#
# COMPACT_ATOMS: atom_id res chain seq x y z
N ALA A 1 -3.65 4.75 13.41
CA ALA A 1 -4.77 5.72 13.25
C ALA A 1 -5.32 5.71 11.83
N ILE A 2 -4.50 6.00 10.81
CA ILE A 2 -4.94 6.05 9.39
C ILE A 2 -5.62 4.74 8.97
N GLU A 3 -4.99 3.59 9.20
CA GLU A 3 -5.58 2.27 8.85
C GLU A 3 -6.93 2.01 9.53
N ALA A 4 -7.12 2.48 10.76
CA ALA A 4 -8.39 2.33 11.47
C ALA A 4 -9.48 3.23 10.86
N LEU A 5 -9.12 4.44 10.44
CA LEU A 5 -10.02 5.36 9.74
C LEU A 5 -10.42 4.80 8.36
N LEU A 6 -9.47 4.22 7.62
CA LEU A 6 -9.73 3.56 6.35
C LEU A 6 -10.68 2.36 6.52
N ARG A 7 -10.42 1.49 7.52
CA ARG A 7 -11.33 0.38 7.84
C ARG A 7 -12.73 0.83 8.27
N ALA A 8 -12.83 2.00 8.89
CA ALA A 8 -14.11 2.60 9.27
C ALA A 8 -14.81 3.34 8.10
N GLY A 9 -14.25 3.34 6.89
CA GLY A 9 -14.83 4.06 5.75
C GLY A 9 -14.75 5.58 5.87
N ARG A 10 -13.73 6.11 6.56
CA ARG A 10 -13.54 7.56 6.82
C ARG A 10 -12.31 8.11 6.07
N PRO A 11 -12.30 8.11 4.72
CA PRO A 11 -11.11 8.48 3.94
C PRO A 11 -10.71 9.95 4.12
N ALA A 12 -11.67 10.88 4.29
CA ALA A 12 -11.35 12.29 4.50
C ALA A 12 -10.54 12.54 5.79
N GLU A 13 -10.85 11.80 6.85
CA GLU A 13 -10.11 11.92 8.11
C GLU A 13 -8.76 11.21 8.04
N ALA A 14 -8.71 10.08 7.35
CA ALA A 14 -7.45 9.40 7.03
C ALA A 14 -6.50 10.33 6.26
N ARG A 15 -7.01 11.06 5.26
CA ARG A 15 -6.29 12.10 4.51
C ARG A 15 -5.79 13.24 5.41
N ALA A 16 -6.64 13.75 6.31
CA ALA A 16 -6.23 14.79 7.25
C ALA A 16 -5.11 14.37 8.21
N VAL A 17 -5.01 13.08 8.56
CA VAL A 17 -3.89 12.55 9.34
C VAL A 17 -2.66 12.34 8.46
N TRP A 18 -2.84 11.80 7.26
CA TRP A 18 -1.78 11.61 6.26
C TRP A 18 -1.06 12.93 5.93
N ASP A 19 -1.81 14.00 5.70
CA ASP A 19 -1.29 15.31 5.30
C ASP A 19 -0.44 15.98 6.39
N ARG A 20 -0.54 15.52 7.64
CA ARG A 20 0.29 15.97 8.76
C ARG A 20 1.59 15.19 8.93
N LEU A 21 1.74 14.04 8.26
CA LEU A 21 2.99 13.28 8.30
C LEU A 21 4.09 14.03 7.55
N ASP A 22 5.31 13.99 8.06
CA ASP A 22 6.48 14.51 7.37
C ASP A 22 6.88 13.61 6.18
N ALA A 23 7.66 14.17 5.25
CA ALA A 23 8.07 13.48 4.03
C ALA A 23 8.93 12.23 4.31
N ALA A 24 9.76 12.25 5.35
CA ALA A 24 10.63 11.10 5.68
C ALA A 24 9.82 9.93 6.24
N THR A 25 8.73 10.21 6.97
CA THR A 25 7.77 9.20 7.40
C THR A 25 7.00 8.62 6.23
N ARG A 26 6.51 9.47 5.30
CA ARG A 26 5.77 9.03 4.10
C ARG A 26 6.63 8.17 3.15
N ALA A 27 7.94 8.42 3.10
CA ALA A 27 8.86 7.68 2.25
C ALA A 27 9.08 6.22 2.69
N ARG A 28 8.69 5.83 3.90
CA ARG A 28 8.87 4.45 4.39
C ARG A 28 7.85 3.52 3.72
N GLY A 29 8.27 2.29 3.39
CA GLY A 29 7.45 1.36 2.61
C GLY A 29 6.05 1.07 3.17
N ARG A 30 5.90 0.97 4.51
CA ARG A 30 4.58 0.81 5.15
C ARG A 30 3.63 1.98 4.89
N PHE A 31 4.17 3.21 4.82
CA PHE A 31 3.36 4.41 4.57
C PHE A 31 3.02 4.55 3.10
N ARG A 32 3.88 4.06 2.19
CA ARG A 32 3.53 3.95 0.76
C ARG A 32 2.35 3.01 0.53
N LEU A 33 2.25 1.89 1.26
CA LEU A 33 1.06 1.03 1.22
C LEU A 33 -0.19 1.77 1.72
N ILE A 34 -0.09 2.48 2.85
CA ILE A 34 -1.20 3.30 3.41
C ILE A 34 -1.62 4.40 2.42
N GLU A 35 -0.69 5.01 1.69
CA GLU A 35 -0.97 6.00 0.65
C GLU A 35 -1.81 5.39 -0.48
N ALA A 36 -1.45 4.20 -0.96
CA ALA A 36 -2.18 3.50 -1.99
C ALA A 36 -3.60 3.10 -1.52
N GLU A 37 -3.74 2.63 -0.28
CA GLU A 37 -5.05 2.32 0.32
C GLU A 37 -5.94 3.56 0.43
N LEU A 38 -5.37 4.70 0.84
CA LEU A 38 -6.07 5.98 0.92
C LEU A 38 -6.54 6.46 -0.46
N LEU A 39 -5.66 6.40 -1.47
CA LEU A 39 -6.00 6.76 -2.85
C LEU A 39 -7.10 5.87 -3.41
N LEU A 40 -7.11 4.56 -3.10
CA LEU A 40 -8.21 3.68 -3.48
C LEU A 40 -9.53 4.07 -2.81
N ALA A 41 -9.49 4.39 -1.51
CA ALA A 41 -10.68 4.81 -0.78
C ALA A 41 -11.25 6.15 -1.29
N GLU A 42 -10.41 6.98 -1.90
CA GLU A 42 -10.79 8.24 -2.57
C GLU A 42 -11.17 8.06 -4.06
N GLY A 43 -11.10 6.83 -4.60
CA GLY A 43 -11.44 6.53 -6.00
C GLY A 43 -10.32 6.82 -7.01
N HIS A 44 -9.08 7.04 -6.56
CA HIS A 44 -7.92 7.35 -7.39
C HIS A 44 -7.08 6.10 -7.72
N ALA A 45 -7.69 5.11 -8.37
CA ALA A 45 -7.06 3.81 -8.66
C ALA A 45 -5.73 3.91 -9.43
N GLU A 46 -5.64 4.73 -10.47
CA GLU A 46 -4.40 4.89 -11.25
C GLU A 46 -3.27 5.51 -10.42
N ARG A 47 -3.58 6.43 -9.51
CA ARG A 47 -2.59 7.03 -8.62
C ARG A 47 -2.13 6.02 -7.57
N ALA A 48 -3.05 5.20 -7.04
CA ALA A 48 -2.70 4.11 -6.13
C ALA A 48 -1.74 3.12 -6.82
N ARG A 49 -2.01 2.75 -8.07
CA ARG A 49 -1.11 1.88 -8.85
C ARG A 49 0.27 2.51 -9.03
N ALA A 50 0.35 3.80 -9.37
CA ALA A 50 1.63 4.49 -9.55
C ALA A 50 2.48 4.46 -8.28
N VAL A 51 1.87 4.70 -7.11
CA VAL A 51 2.55 4.59 -5.81
C VAL A 51 3.10 3.18 -5.59
N LEU A 52 2.33 2.14 -5.88
CA LEU A 52 2.78 0.73 -5.79
C LEU A 52 3.84 0.36 -6.83
N ALA A 53 3.92 1.07 -7.95
CA ALA A 53 4.89 0.82 -9.00
C ALA A 53 6.28 1.42 -8.70
N GLU A 54 6.36 2.42 -7.81
CA GLU A 54 7.63 2.90 -7.26
C GLU A 54 8.27 1.80 -6.40
N ASP A 55 9.60 1.60 -6.51
CA ASP A 55 10.32 0.62 -5.70
C ASP A 55 10.33 1.07 -4.22
N PHE A 56 9.63 0.34 -3.35
CA PHE A 56 9.80 0.48 -1.91
C PHE A 56 9.87 -0.89 -1.23
N GLU A 57 10.81 -1.03 -0.30
CA GLU A 57 10.86 -2.20 0.57
C GLU A 57 9.80 -2.07 1.66
N VAL A 58 8.74 -2.89 1.57
CA VAL A 58 7.79 -3.06 2.67
C VAL A 58 8.48 -3.87 3.75
N ALA A 59 9.06 -3.17 4.73
CA ALA A 59 9.59 -3.76 5.95
C ALA A 59 8.43 -4.31 6.82
N ASP A 60 7.89 -5.44 6.39
CA ASP A 60 7.43 -6.61 7.15
C ASP A 60 6.77 -7.56 6.12
N LEU A 61 7.61 -8.38 5.50
CA LEU A 61 7.35 -9.13 4.27
C LEU A 61 6.22 -10.17 4.37
N ARG A 62 5.61 -10.38 5.54
CA ARG A 62 4.57 -11.41 5.74
C ARG A 62 3.16 -10.86 5.87
N GLU A 63 2.97 -9.72 6.55
CA GLU A 63 1.65 -9.06 6.64
C GLU A 63 1.43 -8.09 5.47
N GLY A 64 2.52 -7.48 4.98
CA GLY A 64 2.46 -6.54 3.85
C GLY A 64 2.02 -7.20 2.54
N ASP A 65 2.34 -8.48 2.33
CA ASP A 65 2.15 -9.17 1.06
C ASP A 65 0.67 -9.43 0.74
N GLU A 66 -0.12 -9.90 1.73
CA GLU A 66 -1.56 -10.12 1.55
C GLU A 66 -2.33 -8.82 1.31
N ARG A 67 -2.00 -7.76 2.06
CA ARG A 67 -2.62 -6.43 1.89
C ARG A 67 -2.22 -5.82 0.55
N LEU A 68 -0.94 -5.87 0.18
CA LEU A 68 -0.42 -5.38 -1.09
C LEU A 68 -1.13 -6.07 -2.28
N GLY A 69 -1.27 -7.39 -2.24
CA GLY A 69 -1.98 -8.14 -3.26
C GLY A 69 -3.46 -7.73 -3.39
N GLN A 70 -4.13 -7.41 -2.28
CA GLN A 70 -5.51 -6.93 -2.31
C GLN A 70 -5.62 -5.52 -2.91
N VAL A 71 -4.73 -4.60 -2.53
CA VAL A 71 -4.69 -3.22 -3.03
C VAL A 71 -4.37 -3.20 -4.53
N TRP A 72 -3.39 -3.98 -5.00
CA TRP A 72 -3.05 -4.09 -6.42
C TRP A 72 -4.23 -4.54 -7.27
N ARG A 73 -4.92 -5.63 -6.88
CA ARG A 73 -6.11 -6.11 -7.60
C ARG A 73 -7.22 -5.06 -7.64
N ARG A 74 -7.45 -4.34 -6.53
CA ARG A 74 -8.46 -3.28 -6.46
C ARG A 74 -8.11 -2.04 -7.30
N SER A 75 -6.82 -1.77 -7.51
CA SER A 75 -6.35 -0.74 -8.43
C SER A 75 -6.49 -1.14 -9.92
N GLY A 76 -7.03 -2.32 -10.20
CA GLY A 76 -7.17 -2.87 -11.56
C GLY A 76 -5.91 -3.53 -12.09
N GLY A 77 -4.89 -3.76 -11.25
CA GLY A 77 -3.69 -4.50 -11.62
C GLY A 77 -3.99 -5.96 -12.01
N GLY A 78 -3.26 -6.47 -13.00
CA GLY A 78 -3.27 -7.89 -13.40
C GLY A 78 -2.50 -8.76 -12.40
N GLU A 79 -1.67 -9.68 -12.89
CA GLU A 79 -0.73 -10.40 -12.01
C GLU A 79 0.17 -9.41 -11.26
N LEU A 80 0.47 -9.75 -9.99
CA LEU A 80 1.35 -8.96 -9.15
C LEU A 80 2.75 -8.95 -9.79
N PRO A 81 3.44 -7.80 -9.90
CA PRO A 81 4.83 -7.79 -10.37
C PRO A 81 5.69 -8.75 -9.55
N ALA A 82 6.57 -9.53 -10.19
CA ALA A 82 7.35 -10.60 -9.54
C ALA A 82 8.16 -10.13 -8.32
N ARG A 83 8.58 -8.86 -8.28
CA ARG A 83 9.26 -8.23 -7.13
C ARG A 83 8.40 -8.13 -5.86
N TYR A 84 7.09 -8.19 -6.01
CA TYR A 84 6.10 -8.16 -4.93
C TYR A 84 5.44 -9.52 -4.72
N ASP A 85 5.68 -10.52 -5.58
CA ASP A 85 5.17 -11.88 -5.39
C ASP A 85 6.11 -12.65 -4.46
N PHE A 86 6.05 -12.35 -3.16
CA PHE A 86 6.90 -13.00 -2.17
C PHE A 86 6.50 -14.47 -1.90
N ARG A 87 5.48 -14.99 -2.59
CA ARG A 87 5.13 -16.42 -2.63
C ARG A 87 6.20 -17.31 -3.29
N MET A 88 7.25 -16.72 -3.87
CA MET A 88 8.35 -17.41 -4.56
C MET A 88 9.73 -17.09 -3.97
N ARG A 89 9.95 -17.30 -2.67
CA ARG A 89 11.29 -17.68 -2.18
C ARG A 89 11.27 -19.15 -1.81
N PRO A 90 11.76 -20.08 -2.65
CA PRO A 90 12.15 -21.38 -2.13
C PRO A 90 13.26 -21.14 -1.10
N ASP A 91 13.08 -21.74 0.07
CA ASP A 91 14.15 -21.90 1.06
C ASP A 91 15.30 -22.63 0.35
N PRO A 92 16.53 -22.08 0.25
CA PRO A 92 17.66 -22.87 -0.17
C PRO A 92 18.06 -23.78 1.00
N SER A 93 17.41 -24.93 1.10
CA SER A 93 17.90 -26.09 1.86
C SER A 93 18.34 -27.19 0.90
#